data_AF-A0A351JRH2-F1
#
_entry.id   AF-A0A351JRH2-F1
#
_cell.length_a   1.000
_cell.length_b   1.000
_cell.length_c   1.000
_cell.angle_alpha   90.00
_cell.angle_beta   90.00
_cell.angle_gamma   90.00
#
_symmetry.space_group_name_H-M   'P 1'
#
loop_
_entity.id
_entity.type
_entity.pdbx_description
1 polymer ?
#
loop_
_entity_poly.entity_id
_entity_poly.type
_entity_poly.pdbx_seq_one_letter_code
_entity_poly.pdbx_strand_id
1 'polypeptide(L)'
;MLCQEKYVQIVNKLLTHTVFSLYSDIFMARTKTKKTTLVALSHLGLGDNEAMLYTLMLEHPKATVQELQERSPFPRTMLYYVLKNLIAAGLVTSVKEKWRTVYIAEDPERLYDILEARQQEFDAKKQEVRSLIPELRETYRLSNIRPTIRMFEGLRHYRSALDDVFSTGADMMYLYVPSGTYHYPGLDDRRAWNERRIERGISMQILAHDTAGAEIYASSEKKAAHVTTVRILPDTLSFPDMEMRLYNGKVFHTSGDEHQPIVTIIENQTFYEAQKALFTVMYETTNSTKKDMYENTKYTKVRKG
;
A
#
# COMPACT_ATOMS: atom_id res chain seq x y z
N MET A 1 -36.34 -69.13 39.29
CA MET A 1 -35.47 -69.25 38.11
C MET A 1 -35.76 -68.19 37.03
N LEU A 2 -36.98 -68.04 36.52
CA LEU A 2 -37.34 -67.10 35.43
C LEU A 2 -37.01 -65.60 35.64
N CYS A 3 -36.84 -65.13 36.87
CA CYS A 3 -36.56 -63.72 37.16
C CYS A 3 -35.06 -63.36 37.05
N GLN A 4 -34.16 -64.29 37.40
CA GLN A 4 -32.71 -64.05 37.31
C GLN A 4 -32.22 -64.06 35.85
N GLU A 5 -32.76 -64.94 34.99
CA GLU A 5 -32.38 -64.97 33.57
C GLU A 5 -32.79 -63.69 32.82
N LYS A 6 -33.97 -63.13 33.11
CA LYS A 6 -34.40 -61.84 32.53
C LYS A 6 -33.53 -60.68 33.01
N TYR A 7 -33.12 -60.68 34.28
CA TYR A 7 -32.25 -59.64 34.82
C TYR A 7 -30.86 -59.67 34.15
N VAL A 8 -30.26 -60.86 34.00
CA VAL A 8 -28.97 -61.04 33.32
C VAL A 8 -29.04 -60.61 31.85
N GLN A 9 -30.13 -60.92 31.14
CA GLN A 9 -30.31 -60.47 29.74
C GLN A 9 -30.44 -58.95 29.63
N ILE A 10 -31.16 -58.29 30.53
CA ILE A 10 -31.33 -56.84 30.53
C ILE A 10 -30.00 -56.15 30.86
N VAL A 11 -29.26 -56.64 31.85
CA VAL A 11 -27.93 -56.11 32.23
C VAL A 11 -26.91 -56.32 31.10
N ASN A 12 -26.88 -57.48 30.45
CA ASN A 12 -26.01 -57.72 29.29
C ASN A 12 -26.38 -56.84 28.09
N LYS A 13 -27.67 -56.58 27.85
CA LYS A 13 -28.14 -55.71 26.76
C LYS A 13 -27.81 -54.24 27.05
N LEU A 14 -27.90 -53.80 28.30
CA LEU A 14 -27.49 -52.46 28.73
C LEU A 14 -25.97 -52.29 28.65
N LEU A 15 -25.18 -53.25 29.13
CA LEU A 15 -23.72 -53.25 29.08
C LEU A 15 -23.19 -53.28 27.64
N THR A 16 -23.76 -54.10 26.76
CA THR A 16 -23.35 -54.14 25.34
C THR A 16 -23.70 -52.84 24.62
N HIS A 17 -24.85 -52.22 24.90
CA HIS A 17 -25.23 -50.94 24.32
C HIS A 17 -24.38 -49.77 24.84
N THR A 18 -24.07 -49.72 26.14
CA THR A 18 -23.20 -48.67 26.70
C THR A 18 -21.76 -48.81 26.24
N VAL A 19 -21.21 -50.02 26.21
CA VAL A 19 -19.87 -50.27 25.70
C VAL A 19 -19.78 -49.94 24.21
N PHE A 20 -20.79 -50.30 23.40
CA PHE A 20 -20.83 -49.95 21.98
C PHE A 20 -20.95 -48.44 21.75
N SER A 21 -21.77 -47.73 22.53
CA SER A 21 -21.87 -46.27 22.47
C SER A 21 -20.55 -45.61 22.82
N LEU A 22 -19.92 -46.00 23.94
CA LEU A 22 -18.60 -45.47 24.32
C LEU A 22 -17.55 -45.75 23.24
N TYR A 23 -17.56 -46.95 22.67
CA TYR A 23 -16.62 -47.34 21.62
C TYR A 23 -16.84 -46.53 20.34
N SER A 24 -18.11 -46.29 19.98
CA SER A 24 -18.50 -45.45 18.85
C SER A 24 -18.10 -43.99 19.07
N ASP A 25 -18.31 -43.43 20.27
CA ASP A 25 -17.97 -42.05 20.59
C ASP A 25 -16.45 -41.84 20.63
N ILE A 26 -15.70 -42.77 21.22
CA ILE A 26 -14.23 -42.76 21.21
C ILE A 26 -13.70 -42.93 19.77
N PHE A 27 -14.30 -43.81 18.98
CA PHE A 27 -13.93 -44.01 17.58
C PHE A 27 -14.22 -42.75 16.75
N MET A 28 -15.40 -42.14 16.89
CA MET A 28 -15.78 -40.90 16.21
C MET A 28 -14.93 -39.70 16.66
N ALA A 29 -14.56 -39.62 17.94
CA ALA A 29 -13.61 -38.61 18.43
C ALA A 29 -12.22 -38.80 17.81
N ARG A 30 -11.74 -40.05 17.70
CA ARG A 30 -10.46 -40.38 17.06
C ARG A 30 -10.47 -40.08 15.56
N THR A 31 -11.55 -40.38 14.83
CA THR A 31 -11.66 -40.09 13.39
C THR A 31 -11.76 -38.59 13.11
N LYS A 32 -12.50 -37.85 13.94
CA LYS A 32 -12.57 -36.38 13.85
C LYS A 32 -11.21 -35.73 14.10
N THR A 33 -10.48 -36.18 15.11
CA THR A 33 -9.14 -35.66 15.46
C THR A 33 -8.10 -35.96 14.36
N LYS A 34 -8.10 -37.18 13.80
CA LYS A 34 -7.24 -37.52 12.65
C LYS A 34 -7.54 -36.65 11.42
N LYS A 35 -8.81 -36.40 11.13
CA LYS A 35 -9.21 -35.52 10.01
C LYS A 35 -8.78 -34.07 10.21
N THR A 36 -8.93 -33.52 11.43
CA THR A 36 -8.49 -32.14 11.74
C THR A 36 -6.97 -31.99 11.65
N THR A 37 -6.21 -33.01 12.09
CA THR A 37 -4.74 -33.01 12.03
C THR A 37 -4.24 -32.99 10.58
N LEU A 38 -4.83 -33.80 9.70
CA LEU A 38 -4.46 -33.84 8.28
C LEU A 38 -4.74 -32.50 7.58
N VAL A 39 -5.85 -31.84 7.91
CA VAL A 39 -6.19 -30.51 7.37
C VAL A 39 -5.22 -29.44 7.88
N ALA A 40 -4.82 -29.49 9.16
CA ALA A 40 -3.85 -28.53 9.68
C ALA A 40 -2.47 -28.69 9.02
N LEU A 41 -2.03 -29.93 8.79
CA LEU A 41 -0.78 -30.22 8.10
C LEU A 41 -0.83 -29.82 6.61
N SER A 42 -1.97 -29.96 5.93
CA SER A 42 -2.09 -29.53 4.53
C SER A 42 -1.95 -28.02 4.36
N HIS A 43 -2.43 -27.23 5.32
CA HIS A 43 -2.19 -25.77 5.34
C HIS A 43 -0.70 -25.41 5.49
N LEU A 44 0.13 -26.31 5.99
CA LEU A 44 1.58 -26.16 6.06
C LEU A 44 2.28 -26.57 4.74
N GLY A 45 1.51 -26.87 3.69
CA GLY A 45 2.03 -27.25 2.38
C GLY A 45 2.47 -28.71 2.29
N LEU A 46 2.07 -29.55 3.25
CA LEU A 46 2.24 -31.00 3.15
C LEU A 46 1.13 -31.58 2.28
N GLY A 47 1.49 -32.47 1.35
CA GLY A 47 0.50 -33.25 0.61
C GLY A 47 -0.23 -34.25 1.52
N ASP A 48 -1.42 -34.69 1.11
CA ASP A 48 -2.24 -35.64 1.89
C ASP A 48 -1.46 -36.90 2.29
N ASN A 49 -0.61 -37.39 1.39
CA ASN A 49 0.22 -38.57 1.62
C ASN A 49 1.34 -38.33 2.65
N GLU A 50 1.90 -37.12 2.66
CA GLU A 50 2.95 -36.70 3.60
C GLU A 50 2.36 -36.52 5.00
N ALA A 51 1.22 -35.84 5.08
CA ALA A 51 0.49 -35.69 6.33
C ALA A 51 0.07 -37.05 6.93
N MET A 52 -0.39 -37.99 6.09
CA MET A 52 -0.76 -39.33 6.53
C MET A 52 0.47 -40.13 7.01
N LEU A 53 1.57 -40.11 6.27
CA LEU A 53 2.78 -40.84 6.66
C LEU A 53 3.42 -40.25 7.92
N TYR A 54 3.50 -38.93 8.03
CA TYR A 54 4.03 -38.27 9.22
C TYR A 54 3.19 -38.59 10.47
N THR A 55 1.86 -38.53 10.36
CA THR A 55 0.96 -38.90 11.46
C THR A 55 1.15 -40.36 11.89
N LEU A 56 1.30 -41.28 10.93
CA LEU A 56 1.60 -42.69 11.22
C LEU A 56 2.96 -42.83 11.92
N MET A 57 3.96 -42.07 11.49
CA MET A 57 5.28 -42.09 12.13
C MET A 57 5.26 -41.43 13.51
N LEU A 58 4.36 -40.51 13.84
CA LEU A 58 4.22 -40.01 15.22
C LEU A 58 3.72 -41.10 16.18
N GLU A 59 2.85 -42.02 15.71
CA GLU A 59 2.45 -43.21 16.48
C GLU A 59 3.60 -44.22 16.62
N HIS A 60 4.55 -44.19 15.68
CA HIS A 60 5.72 -45.08 15.62
C HIS A 60 6.99 -44.31 15.23
N PRO A 61 7.57 -43.54 16.18
CA PRO A 61 8.58 -42.50 15.89
C PRO A 61 9.81 -42.99 15.15
N LYS A 62 10.12 -44.30 15.22
CA LYS A 62 11.28 -44.91 14.61
C LYS A 62 10.85 -46.13 13.80
N ALA A 63 11.01 -46.06 12.48
CA ALA A 63 10.60 -47.13 11.58
C ALA A 63 11.48 -47.24 10.33
N THR A 64 11.66 -48.45 9.83
CA THR A 64 12.27 -48.75 8.53
C THR A 64 11.22 -48.67 7.41
N VAL A 65 11.66 -48.57 6.16
CA VAL A 65 10.74 -48.59 5.00
C VAL A 65 9.88 -49.86 4.99
N GLN A 66 10.44 -50.99 5.41
CA GLN A 66 9.69 -52.26 5.47
C GLN A 66 8.57 -52.19 6.52
N GLU A 67 8.88 -51.71 7.72
CA GLU A 67 7.88 -51.56 8.79
C GLU A 67 6.81 -50.52 8.41
N LEU A 68 7.19 -49.44 7.70
CA LEU A 68 6.23 -48.46 7.17
C LEU A 68 5.37 -49.05 6.05
N GLN A 69 5.91 -49.94 5.21
CA GLN A 69 5.16 -50.61 4.16
C GLN A 69 4.10 -51.57 4.72
N GLU A 70 4.38 -52.22 5.85
CA GLU A 70 3.42 -53.10 6.53
C GLU A 70 2.30 -52.31 7.24
N ARG A 71 2.58 -51.07 7.65
CA ARG A 71 1.67 -50.23 8.46
C ARG A 71 0.95 -49.14 7.68
N SER A 72 1.32 -48.92 6.42
CA SER A 72 0.73 -47.90 5.56
C SER A 72 0.14 -48.54 4.30
N PRO A 73 -0.85 -47.90 3.65
CA PRO A 73 -1.37 -48.36 2.37
C PRO A 73 -0.42 -48.07 1.19
N PHE A 74 0.81 -47.58 1.45
CA PHE A 74 1.68 -47.06 0.41
C PHE A 74 2.62 -48.13 -0.17
N PRO A 75 2.76 -48.18 -1.51
CA PRO A 75 3.79 -49.00 -2.13
C PRO A 75 5.18 -48.43 -1.82
N ARG A 76 6.19 -49.32 -1.83
CA ARG A 76 7.57 -48.97 -1.44
C ARG A 76 8.15 -47.79 -2.21
N THR A 77 7.84 -47.65 -3.50
CA THR A 77 8.28 -46.52 -4.34
C THR A 77 7.73 -45.19 -3.85
N MET A 78 6.46 -45.19 -3.40
CA MET A 78 5.79 -44.00 -2.88
C MET A 78 6.32 -43.62 -1.50
N LEU A 79 6.62 -44.59 -0.64
CA LEU A 79 7.24 -44.33 0.66
C LEU A 79 8.56 -43.58 0.52
N TYR A 80 9.44 -43.96 -0.42
CA TYR A 80 10.69 -43.22 -0.64
C TYR A 80 10.45 -41.79 -1.10
N TYR A 81 9.46 -41.57 -1.97
CA TYR A 81 9.10 -40.22 -2.42
C TYR A 81 8.58 -39.37 -1.26
N VAL A 82 7.62 -39.88 -0.49
CA VAL A 82 7.01 -39.17 0.64
C VAL A 82 8.04 -38.92 1.76
N LEU A 83 8.87 -39.90 2.11
CA LEU A 83 9.93 -39.74 3.10
C LEU A 83 10.97 -38.71 2.67
N LYS A 84 11.33 -38.65 1.37
CA LYS A 84 12.23 -37.63 0.86
C LYS A 84 11.66 -36.22 1.06
N ASN A 85 10.37 -36.04 0.79
CA ASN A 85 9.71 -34.74 0.96
C ASN A 85 9.59 -34.36 2.45
N LEU A 86 9.26 -35.32 3.32
CA LEU A 86 9.22 -35.10 4.77
C LEU A 86 10.60 -34.77 5.35
N ILE A 87 11.68 -35.35 4.81
CA ILE A 87 13.06 -34.99 5.18
C ILE A 87 13.39 -33.57 4.70
N ALA A 88 13.03 -33.22 3.47
CA ALA A 88 13.23 -31.87 2.94
C ALA A 88 12.44 -30.81 3.73
N ALA A 89 11.26 -31.19 4.26
CA ALA A 89 10.46 -30.37 5.14
C ALA A 89 10.97 -30.32 6.59
N GLY A 90 11.97 -31.13 6.96
CA GLY A 90 12.53 -31.17 8.33
C GLY A 90 11.67 -31.91 9.36
N LEU A 91 10.66 -32.67 8.92
CA LEU A 91 9.73 -33.41 9.78
C LEU A 91 10.13 -34.87 10.00
N VAL A 92 11.06 -35.38 9.20
CA VAL A 92 11.63 -36.71 9.35
C VAL A 92 13.14 -36.61 9.17
N THR A 93 13.90 -37.37 9.94
CA THR A 93 15.32 -37.61 9.68
C THR A 93 15.58 -39.06 9.32
N SER A 94 16.71 -39.32 8.68
CA SER A 94 17.13 -40.68 8.34
C SER A 94 18.50 -40.98 8.95
N VAL A 95 18.61 -42.12 9.60
CA VAL A 95 19.83 -42.58 10.26
C VAL A 95 20.18 -43.97 9.74
N LYS A 96 21.45 -44.19 9.43
CA LYS A 96 21.95 -45.51 9.03
C LYS A 96 22.33 -46.31 10.27
N GLU A 97 21.54 -47.32 10.61
CA GLU A 97 21.82 -48.22 11.73
C GLU A 97 22.35 -49.56 11.21
N LYS A 98 23.66 -49.76 11.34
CA LYS A 98 24.38 -50.95 10.85
C LYS A 98 24.11 -51.20 9.36
N TRP A 99 23.20 -52.11 9.05
CA TRP A 99 22.86 -52.56 7.69
C TRP A 99 21.54 -52.00 7.16
N ARG A 100 20.78 -51.23 7.95
CA ARG A 100 19.45 -50.71 7.56
C ARG A 100 19.33 -49.20 7.76
N THR A 101 18.55 -48.54 6.92
CA THR A 101 18.15 -47.15 7.10
C THR A 101 16.89 -47.09 7.93
N VAL A 102 16.93 -46.29 8.99
CA VAL A 102 15.80 -46.03 9.88
C VAL A 102 15.40 -44.58 9.73
N TYR A 103 14.10 -44.35 9.64
CA TYR A 103 13.50 -43.02 9.57
C TYR A 103 12.91 -42.67 10.93
N ILE A 104 13.13 -41.44 11.35
CA ILE A 104 12.74 -40.94 12.66
C ILE A 104 11.81 -39.75 12.42
N ALA A 105 10.57 -39.82 12.89
CA ALA A 105 9.69 -38.65 12.90
C ALA A 105 10.19 -37.67 13.97
N GLU A 106 10.25 -36.42 13.58
CA GLU A 106 10.67 -35.35 14.45
C GLU A 106 9.52 -34.84 15.32
N ASP A 107 9.86 -34.14 16.40
CA ASP A 107 8.87 -33.59 17.33
C ASP A 107 7.90 -32.62 16.62
N PRO A 108 6.57 -32.72 16.85
CA PRO A 108 5.59 -31.79 16.29
C PRO A 108 5.88 -30.31 16.52
N GLU A 109 6.61 -29.93 17.58
CA GLU A 109 7.05 -28.55 17.83
C GLU A 109 7.85 -27.98 16.63
N ARG A 110 8.54 -28.82 15.85
CA ARG A 110 9.22 -28.37 14.62
C ARG A 110 8.29 -27.76 13.58
N LEU A 111 6.99 -28.04 13.62
CA LEU A 111 6.03 -27.39 12.74
C LEU A 111 6.01 -25.87 13.01
N TYR A 112 6.23 -25.43 14.24
CA TYR A 112 6.36 -24.02 14.58
C TYR A 112 7.67 -23.44 14.05
N ASP A 113 8.81 -24.13 14.20
CA ASP A 113 10.10 -23.67 13.68
C ASP A 113 10.05 -23.47 12.15
N ILE A 114 9.39 -24.39 11.43
CA ILE A 114 9.20 -24.29 9.98
C ILE A 114 8.36 -23.06 9.61
N LEU A 115 7.30 -22.78 10.38
CA LEU A 115 6.47 -21.60 10.17
C LEU A 115 7.23 -20.31 10.44
N GLU A 116 8.01 -20.26 11.52
CA GLU A 116 8.82 -19.10 11.85
C GLU A 116 9.87 -18.83 10.77
N ALA A 117 10.57 -19.86 10.29
CA ALA A 117 11.53 -19.73 9.20
C ALA A 117 10.87 -19.20 7.90
N ARG A 118 9.68 -19.71 7.55
CA ARG A 118 8.92 -19.21 6.39
C ARG A 118 8.46 -17.76 6.56
N GLN A 119 8.05 -17.38 7.77
CA GLN A 119 7.65 -16.01 8.07
C GLN A 119 8.83 -15.05 7.88
N GLN A 120 10.02 -15.41 8.39
CA GLN A 120 11.24 -14.63 8.20
C GLN A 120 11.62 -14.51 6.72
N GLU A 121 11.57 -15.62 5.96
CA GLU A 121 11.81 -15.60 4.51
C GLU A 121 10.80 -14.70 3.77
N PHE A 122 9.53 -14.77 4.14
CA PHE A 122 8.48 -13.96 3.54
C PHE A 122 8.67 -12.47 3.85
N ASP A 123 9.08 -12.12 5.06
CA ASP A 123 9.36 -10.73 5.42
C ASP A 123 10.61 -10.19 4.73
N ALA A 124 11.64 -11.01 4.53
CA ALA A 124 12.80 -10.66 3.71
C ALA A 124 12.38 -10.37 2.25
N LYS A 125 11.57 -11.25 1.63
CA LYS A 125 11.03 -11.04 0.28
C LYS A 125 10.18 -9.78 0.18
N LYS A 126 9.37 -9.47 1.20
CA LYS A 126 8.62 -8.20 1.25
C LYS A 126 9.55 -7.00 1.18
N GLN A 127 10.62 -7.01 1.96
CA GLN A 127 11.59 -5.90 1.99
C GLN A 127 12.28 -5.73 0.63
N GLU A 128 12.71 -6.85 0.01
CA GLU A 128 13.28 -6.86 -1.33
C GLU A 128 12.32 -6.24 -2.36
N VAL A 129 11.09 -6.72 -2.43
CA VAL A 129 10.06 -6.15 -3.33
C VAL A 129 9.85 -4.67 -3.06
N ARG A 130 9.78 -4.26 -1.79
CA ARG A 130 9.59 -2.85 -1.41
C ARG A 130 10.74 -1.96 -1.89
N SER A 131 11.96 -2.50 -1.90
CA SER A 131 13.15 -1.80 -2.40
C SER A 131 13.18 -1.65 -3.92
N LEU A 132 12.52 -2.55 -4.67
CA LEU A 132 12.41 -2.51 -6.13
C LEU A 132 11.30 -1.57 -6.63
N ILE A 133 10.27 -1.31 -5.82
CA ILE A 133 9.11 -0.47 -6.22
C ILE A 133 9.52 0.91 -6.79
N PRO A 134 10.45 1.67 -6.20
CA PRO A 134 10.85 2.97 -6.74
C PRO A 134 11.37 2.91 -8.18
N GLU A 135 12.23 1.94 -8.49
CA GLU A 135 12.79 1.74 -9.84
C GLU A 135 11.70 1.33 -10.85
N LEU A 136 10.81 0.42 -10.43
CA LEU A 136 9.67 0.00 -11.26
C LEU A 136 8.70 1.16 -11.51
N ARG A 137 8.47 2.04 -10.52
CA ARG A 137 7.66 3.26 -10.70
C ARG A 137 8.30 4.25 -11.65
N GLU A 138 9.63 4.40 -11.61
CA GLU A 138 10.32 5.28 -12.55
C GLU A 138 10.23 4.73 -13.98
N THR A 139 10.44 3.42 -14.16
CA THR A 139 10.22 2.77 -15.46
C THR A 139 8.79 2.95 -15.96
N TYR A 140 7.80 2.80 -15.08
CA TYR A 140 6.39 3.04 -15.39
C TYR A 140 6.13 4.49 -15.80
N ARG A 141 6.68 5.47 -15.08
CA ARG A 141 6.58 6.90 -15.39
C ARG A 141 7.20 7.23 -16.75
N LEU A 142 8.39 6.69 -17.03
CA LEU A 142 9.11 6.89 -18.29
C LEU A 142 8.43 6.22 -19.49
N SER A 143 7.62 5.18 -19.28
CA SER A 143 6.91 4.47 -20.35
C SER A 143 5.84 5.33 -21.06
N ASN A 144 5.49 6.51 -20.53
CA ASN A 144 4.70 7.55 -21.20
C ASN A 144 3.33 7.08 -21.74
N ILE A 145 2.76 5.97 -21.22
CA ILE A 145 1.66 5.28 -21.91
C ILE A 145 0.35 6.07 -21.86
N ARG A 146 0.05 6.89 -20.85
CA ARG A 146 -1.11 7.81 -20.87
C ARG A 146 -0.90 9.05 -19.99
N PRO A 147 -1.22 10.28 -20.48
CA PRO A 147 -1.39 11.42 -19.59
C PRO A 147 -2.46 11.08 -18.55
N THR A 148 -2.12 11.21 -17.27
CA THR A 148 -3.11 11.01 -16.20
C THR A 148 -3.78 12.36 -15.96
N ILE A 149 -5.04 12.48 -16.38
CA ILE A 149 -5.88 13.64 -16.08
C ILE A 149 -6.78 13.24 -14.90
N ARG A 150 -6.66 13.96 -13.79
CA ARG A 150 -7.54 13.80 -12.63
C ARG A 150 -8.34 15.08 -12.47
N MET A 151 -9.66 14.95 -12.40
CA MET A 151 -10.57 16.06 -12.14
C MET A 151 -11.31 15.79 -10.84
N PHE A 152 -11.38 16.81 -9.99
CA PHE A 152 -12.02 16.72 -8.70
C PHE A 152 -12.90 17.95 -8.46
N GLU A 153 -13.96 17.76 -7.70
CA GLU A 153 -14.90 18.82 -7.34
C GLU A 153 -14.94 19.02 -5.82
N GLY A 154 -14.87 20.27 -5.40
CA GLY A 154 -15.12 20.72 -4.04
C GLY A 154 -13.91 20.83 -3.12
N LEU A 155 -14.13 21.50 -1.99
CA LEU A 155 -13.07 21.97 -1.07
C LEU A 155 -12.15 20.86 -0.55
N ARG A 156 -12.71 19.70 -0.21
CA ARG A 156 -11.92 18.56 0.28
C ARG A 156 -10.87 18.15 -0.76
N HIS A 157 -11.29 18.02 -2.01
CA HIS A 157 -10.40 17.61 -3.07
C HIS A 157 -9.43 18.73 -3.46
N TYR A 158 -9.86 20.00 -3.38
CA TYR A 158 -8.96 21.14 -3.54
C TYR A 158 -7.78 21.09 -2.55
N ARG A 159 -8.04 20.84 -1.26
CA ARG A 159 -6.99 20.67 -0.24
C ARG A 159 -6.03 19.55 -0.58
N SER A 160 -6.56 18.37 -0.91
CA SER A 160 -5.74 17.22 -1.30
C SER A 160 -4.92 17.49 -2.56
N ALA A 161 -5.47 18.24 -3.52
CA ALA A 161 -4.79 18.59 -4.75
C ALA A 161 -3.69 19.63 -4.55
N LEU A 162 -3.87 20.58 -3.63
CA LEU A 162 -2.78 21.47 -3.18
C LEU A 162 -1.67 20.67 -2.50
N ASP A 163 -2.03 19.71 -1.63
CA ASP A 163 -1.07 18.86 -0.91
C ASP A 163 -0.33 17.88 -1.83
N ASP A 164 -0.81 17.63 -3.06
CA ASP A 164 -0.10 16.82 -4.07
C ASP A 164 1.32 17.34 -4.29
N VAL A 165 1.50 18.67 -4.31
CA VAL A 165 2.82 19.33 -4.46
C VAL A 165 3.84 18.78 -3.46
N PHE A 166 3.44 18.63 -2.20
CA PHE A 166 4.30 18.15 -1.12
C PHE A 166 4.70 16.68 -1.28
N SER A 167 3.84 15.87 -1.90
CA SER A 167 4.12 14.45 -2.15
C SER A 167 5.07 14.23 -3.34
N THR A 168 5.21 15.22 -4.22
CA THR A 168 6.03 15.11 -5.43
C THR A 168 7.52 15.42 -5.19
N GLY A 169 7.88 16.01 -4.06
CA GLY A 169 9.26 16.47 -3.80
C GLY A 169 9.64 17.72 -4.60
N ALA A 170 8.67 18.50 -5.08
CA ALA A 170 8.92 19.75 -5.79
C ALA A 170 9.68 20.76 -4.89
N ASP A 171 10.76 21.32 -5.41
CA ASP A 171 11.55 22.40 -4.83
C ASP A 171 11.20 23.78 -5.42
N MET A 172 10.58 23.78 -6.61
CA MET A 172 10.20 24.96 -7.37
C MET A 172 8.81 24.80 -7.99
N MET A 173 8.05 25.90 -8.04
CA MET A 173 6.77 25.95 -8.73
C MET A 173 6.50 27.30 -9.39
N TYR A 174 5.59 27.28 -10.36
CA TYR A 174 5.20 28.45 -11.14
C TYR A 174 3.69 28.65 -11.03
N LEU A 175 3.23 29.87 -10.83
CA LEU A 175 1.84 30.20 -10.57
C LEU A 175 1.37 31.35 -11.47
N TYR A 176 0.27 31.12 -12.18
CA TYR A 176 -0.57 32.19 -12.76
C TYR A 176 -1.69 32.50 -11.79
N VAL A 177 -1.82 33.77 -11.42
CA VAL A 177 -2.87 34.25 -10.51
C VAL A 177 -4.00 34.86 -11.35
N PRO A 178 -5.27 34.51 -11.06
CA PRO A 178 -6.43 35.10 -11.74
C PRO A 178 -6.50 36.61 -11.54
N SER A 179 -7.14 37.31 -12.47
CA SER A 179 -7.30 38.77 -12.46
C SER A 179 -8.34 39.25 -11.43
N GLY A 180 -9.34 38.41 -11.14
CA GLY A 180 -10.49 38.74 -10.31
C GLY A 180 -10.26 38.79 -8.79
N THR A 181 -11.13 39.55 -8.11
CA THR A 181 -11.24 39.61 -6.65
C THR A 181 -11.48 38.23 -6.05
N TYR A 182 -10.56 37.81 -5.18
CA TYR A 182 -10.55 36.59 -4.37
C TYR A 182 -11.86 36.28 -3.60
N HIS A 183 -12.92 35.86 -4.28
CA HIS A 183 -14.15 35.33 -3.68
C HIS A 183 -14.36 33.87 -4.11
N TYR A 184 -13.33 33.04 -3.96
CA TYR A 184 -13.46 31.61 -4.21
C TYR A 184 -13.50 30.82 -2.89
N PRO A 185 -14.29 29.73 -2.82
CA PRO A 185 -14.26 28.82 -1.68
C PRO A 185 -12.87 28.19 -1.52
N GLY A 186 -12.22 28.35 -0.37
CA GLY A 186 -10.93 27.70 -0.06
C GLY A 186 -9.74 28.64 0.09
N LEU A 187 -9.95 29.95 0.20
CA LEU A 187 -8.90 30.94 0.46
C LEU A 187 -8.07 30.63 1.72
N ASP A 188 -8.75 30.24 2.80
CA ASP A 188 -8.08 29.88 4.05
C ASP A 188 -7.24 28.61 3.87
N ASP A 189 -7.74 27.65 3.10
CA ASP A 189 -6.99 26.44 2.75
C ASP A 189 -5.75 26.76 1.92
N ARG A 190 -5.87 27.68 0.95
CA ARG A 190 -4.71 28.17 0.17
C ARG A 190 -3.71 28.89 1.06
N ARG A 191 -4.16 29.74 2.00
CA ARG A 191 -3.27 30.47 2.93
C ARG A 191 -2.53 29.50 3.84
N ALA A 192 -3.23 28.57 4.48
CA ALA A 192 -2.63 27.54 5.33
C ALA A 192 -1.67 26.62 4.54
N TRP A 193 -2.01 26.29 3.30
CA TRP A 193 -1.10 25.57 2.42
C TRP A 193 0.15 26.39 2.07
N ASN A 194 0.01 27.68 1.79
CA ASN A 194 1.13 28.58 1.48
C ASN A 194 2.12 28.65 2.65
N GLU A 195 1.63 28.79 3.87
CA GLU A 195 2.48 28.79 5.08
C GLU A 195 3.33 27.51 5.17
N ARG A 196 2.70 26.34 5.04
CA ARG A 196 3.43 25.04 5.01
C ARG A 196 4.43 24.96 3.86
N ARG A 197 4.14 25.58 2.72
CA ARG A 197 5.02 25.59 1.53
C ARG A 197 6.25 26.45 1.76
N ILE A 198 6.09 27.61 2.38
CA ILE A 198 7.19 28.51 2.77
C ILE A 198 8.09 27.83 3.81
N GLU A 199 7.51 27.19 4.83
CA GLU A 199 8.26 26.45 5.85
C GLU A 199 9.13 25.33 5.26
N ARG A 200 8.68 24.71 4.17
CA ARG A 200 9.41 23.67 3.44
C ARG A 200 10.44 24.21 2.45
N GLY A 201 10.57 25.53 2.30
CA GLY A 201 11.54 26.16 1.42
C GLY A 201 11.26 25.99 -0.08
N ILE A 202 10.02 25.62 -0.45
CA ILE A 202 9.66 25.42 -1.86
C ILE A 202 9.51 26.79 -2.52
N SER A 203 10.35 27.04 -3.52
CA SER A 203 10.41 28.30 -4.24
C SER A 203 9.22 28.46 -5.18
N MET A 204 8.73 29.69 -5.36
CA MET A 204 7.61 29.99 -6.22
C MET A 204 7.81 31.26 -7.04
N GLN A 205 7.58 31.16 -8.34
CA GLN A 205 7.51 32.30 -9.26
C GLN A 205 6.06 32.55 -9.65
N ILE A 206 5.65 33.82 -9.60
CA ILE A 206 4.26 34.21 -9.80
C ILE A 206 4.17 35.22 -10.94
N LEU A 207 3.23 34.97 -11.85
CA LEU A 207 2.68 35.95 -12.79
C LEU A 207 1.28 36.33 -12.34
N ALA A 208 1.06 37.62 -12.09
CA ALA A 208 -0.24 38.17 -11.71
C ALA A 208 -0.65 39.30 -12.65
N HIS A 209 -1.95 39.49 -12.87
CA HIS A 209 -2.48 40.65 -13.60
C HIS A 209 -2.33 41.94 -12.79
N ASP A 210 -2.24 43.09 -13.45
CA ASP A 210 -2.20 44.41 -12.78
C ASP A 210 -3.59 44.78 -12.24
N THR A 211 -3.95 44.22 -11.08
CA THR A 211 -5.19 44.53 -10.38
C THR A 211 -4.92 44.85 -8.92
N ALA A 212 -5.84 45.57 -8.27
CA ALA A 212 -5.76 45.81 -6.83
C ALA A 212 -5.61 44.50 -6.01
N GLY A 213 -6.12 43.38 -6.53
CA GLY A 213 -5.94 42.06 -5.94
C GLY A 213 -4.49 41.56 -5.99
N ALA A 214 -3.74 41.90 -7.05
CA ALA A 214 -2.33 41.53 -7.18
C ALA A 214 -1.41 42.31 -6.23
N GLU A 215 -1.69 43.59 -5.97
CA GLU A 215 -0.97 44.35 -4.93
C GLU A 215 -1.20 43.76 -3.53
N ILE A 216 -2.45 43.41 -3.20
CA ILE A 216 -2.79 42.75 -1.94
C ILE A 216 -2.06 41.41 -1.83
N TYR A 217 -2.05 40.62 -2.91
CA TYR A 217 -1.39 39.33 -2.94
C TYR A 217 0.14 39.45 -2.80
N ALA A 218 0.78 40.33 -3.59
CA ALA A 218 2.21 40.62 -3.48
C ALA A 218 2.59 41.15 -2.09
N SER A 219 1.72 41.96 -1.47
CA SER A 219 1.93 42.44 -0.10
C SER A 219 1.83 41.33 0.94
N SER A 220 0.96 40.33 0.73
CA SER A 220 0.81 39.17 1.61
C SER A 220 2.01 38.22 1.54
N GLU A 221 2.69 38.19 0.39
CA GLU A 221 3.89 37.38 0.17
C GLU A 221 5.20 38.06 0.63
N LYS A 222 5.15 39.26 1.24
CA LYS A 222 6.36 39.95 1.73
C LYS A 222 7.20 39.11 2.70
N LYS A 223 6.56 38.31 3.55
CA LYS A 223 7.25 37.38 4.46
C LYS A 223 7.91 36.20 3.72
N ALA A 224 7.40 35.88 2.54
CA ALA A 224 7.88 34.80 1.68
C ALA A 224 8.92 35.26 0.65
N ALA A 225 9.38 36.52 0.68
CA ALA A 225 10.25 37.10 -0.36
C ALA A 225 11.59 36.35 -0.57
N HIS A 226 12.01 35.51 0.37
CA HIS A 226 13.19 34.65 0.28
C HIS A 226 12.96 33.39 -0.59
N VAL A 227 11.71 32.99 -0.80
CA VAL A 227 11.29 31.81 -1.59
C VAL A 227 10.20 32.15 -2.60
N THR A 228 9.79 33.42 -2.74
CA THR A 228 8.69 33.80 -3.62
C THR A 228 9.00 35.09 -4.36
N THR A 229 8.80 35.08 -5.68
CA THR A 229 9.00 36.24 -6.55
C THR A 229 7.77 36.47 -7.43
N VAL A 230 7.31 37.72 -7.46
CA VAL A 230 6.10 38.11 -8.19
C VAL A 230 6.47 39.07 -9.32
N ARG A 231 5.86 38.87 -10.49
CA ARG A 231 5.90 39.78 -11.64
C ARG A 231 4.48 40.09 -12.10
N ILE A 232 4.26 41.33 -12.54
CA ILE A 232 2.94 41.82 -12.94
C ILE A 232 2.87 41.86 -14.46
N LEU A 233 1.98 41.05 -15.04
CA LEU A 233 1.75 41.00 -16.49
C LEU A 233 1.36 42.39 -17.01
N PRO A 234 1.84 42.79 -18.21
CA PRO A 234 1.39 44.01 -18.84
C PRO A 234 -0.09 43.90 -19.23
N ASP A 235 -0.82 45.02 -19.22
CA ASP A 235 -2.25 45.08 -19.58
C ASP A 235 -2.57 44.50 -20.97
N THR A 236 -1.58 44.47 -21.87
CA THR A 236 -1.69 43.85 -23.20
C THR A 236 -1.84 42.33 -23.17
N LEU A 237 -1.53 41.68 -22.04
CA LEU A 237 -1.61 40.24 -21.82
C LEU A 237 -2.64 39.96 -20.72
N SER A 238 -3.90 39.74 -21.14
CA SER A 238 -4.98 39.32 -20.25
C SER A 238 -5.33 37.84 -20.47
N PHE A 239 -5.42 37.08 -19.39
CA PHE A 239 -5.85 35.68 -19.39
C PHE A 239 -7.22 35.57 -18.72
N PRO A 240 -8.04 34.58 -19.12
CA PRO A 240 -9.27 34.26 -18.38
C PRO A 240 -8.96 33.97 -16.90
N ASP A 241 -9.92 34.23 -16.01
CA ASP A 241 -9.78 33.97 -14.56
C ASP A 241 -9.57 32.49 -14.26
N MET A 242 -8.31 32.08 -14.28
CA MET A 242 -7.87 30.74 -13.92
C MET A 242 -6.65 30.81 -13.01
N GLU A 243 -6.62 29.95 -12.00
CA GLU A 243 -5.40 29.69 -11.27
C GLU A 243 -4.73 28.45 -11.91
N MET A 244 -3.53 28.65 -12.45
CA MET A 244 -2.73 27.57 -13.03
C MET A 244 -1.40 27.45 -12.31
N ARG A 245 -1.05 26.23 -11.92
CA ARG A 245 0.21 25.91 -11.24
C ARG A 245 0.98 24.86 -12.02
N LEU A 246 2.29 25.06 -12.12
CA LEU A 246 3.21 24.12 -12.73
C LEU A 246 4.19 23.65 -11.64
N TYR A 247 4.29 22.34 -11.43
CA TYR A 247 5.22 21.73 -10.48
C TYR A 247 5.55 20.29 -10.86
N ASN A 248 6.82 19.89 -10.72
CA ASN A 248 7.33 18.53 -10.91
C ASN A 248 6.63 17.68 -12.02
N GLY A 249 6.55 18.19 -13.26
CA GLY A 249 5.95 17.46 -14.40
C GLY A 249 4.41 17.49 -14.45
N LYS A 250 3.76 18.24 -13.56
CA LYS A 250 2.31 18.35 -13.45
C LYS A 250 1.82 19.77 -13.71
N VAL A 251 0.65 19.85 -14.34
CA VAL A 251 -0.11 21.08 -14.52
C VAL A 251 -1.39 20.98 -13.72
N PHE A 252 -1.54 21.86 -12.74
CA PHE A 252 -2.76 22.02 -11.94
C PHE A 252 -3.52 23.23 -12.45
N HIS A 253 -4.82 23.10 -12.59
CA HIS A 253 -5.72 24.17 -12.97
C HIS A 253 -6.93 24.16 -12.03
N THR A 254 -7.36 25.34 -11.59
CA THR A 254 -8.66 25.51 -10.95
C THR A 254 -9.42 26.71 -11.52
N SER A 255 -10.70 26.50 -11.82
CA SER A 255 -11.64 27.55 -12.19
C SER A 255 -12.32 28.08 -10.94
N GLY A 256 -12.35 29.41 -10.78
CA GLY A 256 -12.97 30.09 -9.63
C GLY A 256 -14.48 30.20 -9.75
N ASP A 257 -15.21 29.08 -9.86
CA ASP A 257 -16.67 29.10 -9.66
C ASP A 257 -16.95 29.41 -8.17
N GLU A 258 -17.90 30.31 -7.93
CA GLU A 258 -18.31 30.77 -6.60
C GLU A 258 -18.88 29.65 -5.71
N HIS A 259 -19.30 28.52 -6.29
CA HIS A 259 -20.04 27.47 -5.58
C HIS A 259 -19.16 26.29 -5.12
N GLN A 260 -18.31 25.75 -6.00
CA GLN A 260 -17.37 24.66 -5.69
C GLN A 260 -16.13 24.76 -6.59
N PRO A 261 -14.90 24.69 -6.04
CA PRO A 261 -13.70 24.66 -6.87
C PRO A 261 -13.63 23.36 -7.66
N ILE A 262 -13.48 23.48 -8.98
CA ILE A 262 -13.11 22.36 -9.85
C ILE A 262 -11.61 22.38 -10.00
N VAL A 263 -10.96 21.25 -9.76
CA VAL A 263 -9.52 21.09 -9.84
C VAL A 263 -9.18 20.03 -10.86
N THR A 264 -8.31 20.38 -11.80
CA THR A 264 -7.76 19.45 -12.79
C THR A 264 -6.25 19.35 -12.61
N ILE A 265 -5.73 18.14 -12.43
CA ILE A 265 -4.29 17.85 -12.46
C ILE A 265 -3.99 17.01 -13.68
N ILE A 266 -3.11 17.51 -14.53
CA ILE A 266 -2.60 16.85 -15.74
C ILE A 266 -1.15 16.46 -15.46
N GLU A 267 -0.89 15.15 -15.41
CA GLU A 267 0.45 14.60 -15.31
C GLU A 267 0.91 14.15 -16.69
N ASN A 268 1.70 15.00 -17.34
CA ASN A 268 2.25 14.78 -18.67
C ASN A 268 3.49 15.67 -18.85
N GLN A 269 4.67 15.05 -18.99
CA GLN A 269 5.92 15.78 -19.04
C GLN A 269 5.97 16.76 -20.22
N THR A 270 5.58 16.32 -21.43
CA THR A 270 5.60 17.16 -22.63
C THR A 270 4.70 18.38 -22.48
N PHE A 271 3.50 18.21 -21.93
CA PHE A 271 2.56 19.30 -21.68
C PHE A 271 3.09 20.26 -20.60
N TYR A 272 3.64 19.73 -19.51
CA TYR A 272 4.27 20.54 -18.46
C TYR A 272 5.42 21.39 -19.01
N GLU A 273 6.35 20.79 -19.77
CA GLU A 273 7.49 21.52 -20.35
C GLU A 273 7.02 22.61 -21.33
N ALA A 274 5.99 22.34 -22.14
CA ALA A 274 5.41 23.34 -23.03
C ALA A 274 4.82 24.52 -22.25
N GLN A 275 4.04 24.26 -21.19
CA GLN A 275 3.46 25.32 -20.34
C GLN A 275 4.53 26.09 -19.56
N LYS A 276 5.57 25.40 -19.09
CA LYS A 276 6.70 26.02 -18.40
C LYS A 276 7.52 26.91 -19.33
N ALA A 277 7.72 26.52 -20.58
CA ALA A 277 8.37 27.35 -21.58
C ALA A 277 7.59 28.66 -21.81
N LEU A 278 6.26 28.56 -21.98
CA LEU A 278 5.38 29.74 -22.09
C LEU A 278 5.45 30.63 -20.84
N PHE A 279 5.39 30.04 -19.64
CA PHE A 279 5.56 30.76 -18.38
C PHE A 279 6.89 31.50 -18.35
N THR A 280 7.98 30.83 -18.70
CA THR A 280 9.33 31.39 -18.62
C THR A 280 9.48 32.60 -19.53
N VAL A 281 9.00 32.52 -20.77
CA VAL A 281 9.03 33.65 -21.71
C VAL A 281 8.25 34.84 -21.16
N MET A 282 7.02 34.63 -20.67
CA MET A 282 6.23 35.70 -20.05
C MET A 282 6.92 36.26 -18.80
N TYR A 283 7.44 35.40 -17.95
CA TYR A 283 8.13 35.79 -16.73
C TYR A 283 9.34 36.66 -17.02
N GLU A 284 10.19 36.27 -17.96
CA GLU A 284 11.41 37.01 -18.33
C GLU A 284 11.11 38.34 -19.03
N THR A 285 10.10 38.38 -19.90
CA THR A 285 9.70 39.59 -20.64
C THR A 285 8.93 40.60 -19.79
N THR A 286 8.39 40.16 -18.66
CA THR A 286 7.69 41.03 -17.70
C THR A 286 8.71 41.64 -16.74
N ASN A 287 8.73 42.96 -16.56
CA ASN A 287 9.69 43.60 -15.66
C ASN A 287 9.47 43.16 -14.20
N SER A 288 10.56 42.88 -13.48
CA SER A 288 10.49 42.59 -12.05
C SER A 288 10.15 43.86 -11.28
N THR A 289 9.01 43.91 -10.59
CA THR A 289 8.69 44.94 -9.60
C THR A 289 9.53 44.71 -8.33
N LYS A 290 10.84 44.91 -8.42
CA LYS A 290 11.72 45.02 -7.25
C LYS A 290 11.96 46.46 -6.80
N LYS A 291 11.59 47.48 -7.58
CA LYS A 291 11.91 48.89 -7.27
C LYS A 291 10.72 49.83 -7.08
N ASP A 292 9.63 49.68 -7.83
CA ASP A 292 8.62 50.77 -7.87
C ASP A 292 7.39 50.55 -6.96
N MET A 293 7.15 49.34 -6.48
CA MET A 293 6.01 49.02 -5.59
C MET A 293 6.17 49.58 -4.17
N TYR A 294 7.40 49.82 -3.70
CA TYR A 294 7.65 50.31 -2.33
C TYR A 294 7.72 51.84 -2.25
N GLU A 295 7.97 52.54 -3.36
CA GLU A 295 8.04 54.00 -3.40
C GLU A 295 6.66 54.65 -3.68
N ASN A 296 5.73 53.93 -4.31
CA ASN A 296 4.42 54.48 -4.71
C ASN A 296 3.29 54.42 -3.67
N THR A 297 3.56 54.06 -2.41
CA THR A 297 2.56 54.13 -1.32
C THR A 297 2.15 55.55 -0.94
N LYS A 298 2.61 56.59 -1.65
CA LYS A 298 2.21 57.98 -1.45
C LYS A 298 1.02 58.46 -2.29
N TYR A 299 0.48 57.67 -3.23
CA TYR A 299 -0.54 58.18 -4.16
C TYR A 299 -2.00 57.73 -3.93
N THR A 300 -2.31 56.90 -2.93
CA THR A 300 -3.70 56.51 -2.60
C THR A 300 -4.42 57.45 -1.63
N LYS A 301 -4.01 58.72 -1.57
CA LYS A 301 -4.85 59.83 -1.11
C LYS A 301 -4.96 60.85 -2.24
N VAL A 302 -5.87 60.63 -3.18
CA VAL A 302 -6.76 61.62 -3.83
C VAL A 302 -7.44 60.87 -4.98
N ARG A 303 -8.61 60.32 -4.71
CA ARG A 303 -9.76 60.19 -5.64
C ARG A 303 -10.94 59.61 -4.85
N LYS A 304 -11.38 60.39 -3.87
CA LYS A 304 -12.81 60.50 -3.54
C LYS A 304 -13.19 61.94 -3.88
N GLY A 305 -14.05 62.06 -4.87
CA GLY A 305 -14.51 63.29 -5.51
C GLY A 305 -15.21 62.88 -6.78
#